data_AF-A0A7V3M6M8-F1
#
_entry.id   AF-A0A7V3M6M8-F1
#
_cell.length_a   1.000
_cell.length_b   1.000
_cell.length_c   1.000
_cell.angle_alpha   90.00
_cell.angle_beta   90.00
_cell.angle_gamma   90.00
#
_symmetry.space_group_name_H-M   'P 1'
#
loop_
_entity.id
_entity.type
_entity.pdbx_description
1 polymer ?
#
loop_
_entity_poly.entity_id
_entity_poly.type
_entity_poly.pdbx_seq_one_letter_code
_entity_poly.pdbx_strand_id
1 'polypeptide(L)'
;MPNLFLKKNKPSKNSPLAAIFWWTAVLCFNTWFFWIIINPTQKGVLGNFIFDNLNRFLGLPVYLLPFLTFYGLIAILLKLGKPNKGIITLSSGIILLMISLSSILEFFKTNFVMDFFNGGTIGYLVQTILSKIFGNFGSFIFSFFLLIIGIQIVFKLSWSKLIMKLINQLKIDYKQWCISRDEFKSRLKTIKEKEEKKEKLYDLKPIPISIDTAVPIKTEKKTEKAKKEEAKEEKKEEKKPIEEQIKNKSLDEKDKQK
;
A
#
# COMPACT_ATOMS: atom_id res chain seq x y z
N MET A 1 58.77 -5.55 -41.79
CA MET A 1 59.11 -6.39 -40.62
C MET A 1 58.93 -5.53 -39.35
N PRO A 2 58.51 -6.08 -38.19
CA PRO A 2 57.10 -6.37 -37.90
C PRO A 2 56.61 -5.78 -36.56
N ASN A 3 55.28 -5.65 -36.46
CA ASN A 3 54.45 -5.81 -35.25
C ASN A 3 54.87 -5.10 -33.96
N LEU A 4 54.42 -3.85 -33.83
CA LEU A 4 54.29 -3.18 -32.54
C LEU A 4 53.25 -3.94 -31.70
N PHE A 5 53.75 -4.56 -30.63
CA PHE A 5 53.03 -5.43 -29.71
C PHE A 5 51.78 -4.77 -29.13
N LEU A 6 50.61 -5.21 -29.59
CA LEU A 6 49.35 -5.09 -28.87
C LEU A 6 49.46 -5.92 -27.58
N LYS A 7 49.93 -5.30 -26.50
CA LYS A 7 49.85 -5.83 -25.14
C LYS A 7 48.37 -5.90 -24.75
N LYS A 8 47.75 -7.00 -25.12
CA LYS A 8 46.38 -7.35 -24.74
C LYS A 8 46.38 -7.62 -23.23
N ASN A 9 46.05 -6.60 -22.44
CA ASN A 9 45.83 -6.74 -21.01
C ASN A 9 44.77 -7.83 -20.79
N LYS A 10 45.20 -9.03 -20.37
CA LYS A 10 44.29 -10.09 -19.92
C LYS A 10 43.54 -9.54 -18.71
N PRO A 11 42.20 -9.59 -18.66
CA PRO A 11 41.48 -9.26 -17.45
C PRO A 11 41.91 -10.25 -16.36
N SER A 12 42.40 -9.73 -15.23
CA SER A 12 42.68 -10.54 -14.06
C SER A 12 41.41 -11.33 -13.73
N LYS A 13 41.51 -12.66 -13.71
CA LYS A 13 40.44 -13.52 -13.22
C LYS A 13 40.23 -13.13 -11.74
N ASN A 14 39.21 -12.34 -11.46
CA ASN A 14 38.77 -12.10 -10.10
C ASN A 14 38.50 -13.49 -9.49
N SER A 15 39.16 -13.79 -8.38
CA SER A 15 38.91 -15.03 -7.64
C SER A 15 37.40 -15.13 -7.35
N PRO A 16 36.77 -16.31 -7.54
CA PRO A 16 35.35 -16.48 -7.21
C PRO A 16 35.05 -16.11 -5.75
N LEU A 17 36.03 -16.28 -4.85
CA LEU A 17 35.92 -15.85 -3.45
C LEU A 17 35.87 -14.33 -3.30
N ALA A 18 36.65 -13.59 -4.10
CA ALA A 18 36.65 -12.12 -4.07
C ALA A 18 35.30 -11.56 -4.56
N ALA A 19 34.68 -12.21 -5.55
CA ALA A 19 33.35 -11.84 -6.00
C ALA A 19 32.30 -12.08 -4.92
N ILE A 20 32.33 -13.24 -4.25
CA ILE A 20 31.42 -13.56 -3.14
C ILE A 20 31.57 -12.52 -2.02
N PHE A 21 32.80 -12.23 -1.60
CA PHE A 21 33.06 -11.24 -0.55
C PHE A 21 32.53 -9.85 -0.92
N TRP A 22 32.73 -9.43 -2.17
CA TRP A 22 32.20 -8.16 -2.67
C TRP A 22 30.68 -8.11 -2.63
N TRP A 23 29.98 -9.16 -3.07
CA TRP A 23 28.53 -9.24 -3.02
C TRP A 23 27.99 -9.28 -1.59
N THR A 24 28.62 -10.02 -0.68
CA THR A 24 28.26 -10.04 0.74
C THR A 24 28.42 -8.66 1.36
N ALA A 25 29.51 -7.96 1.08
CA ALA A 25 29.74 -6.60 1.57
C ALA A 25 28.64 -5.63 1.08
N VAL A 26 28.26 -5.70 -0.20
CA VAL A 26 27.20 -4.87 -0.78
C VAL A 26 25.83 -5.19 -0.15
N LEU A 27 25.53 -6.47 0.11
CA LEU A 27 24.30 -6.88 0.79
C LEU A 27 24.26 -6.37 2.24
N CYS A 28 25.33 -6.54 3.00
CA CYS A 28 25.43 -6.02 4.37
C CYS A 28 25.23 -4.50 4.40
N PHE A 29 25.84 -3.78 3.46
CA PHE A 29 25.66 -2.34 3.33
C PHE A 29 24.21 -1.94 3.02
N ASN A 30 23.54 -2.62 2.08
CA ASN A 30 22.13 -2.34 1.75
C ASN A 30 21.20 -2.62 2.94
N THR A 31 21.42 -3.72 3.66
CA THR A 31 20.63 -4.05 4.86
C THR A 31 20.83 -3.01 5.96
N TRP A 32 22.08 -2.60 6.22
CA TRP A 32 22.38 -1.53 7.17
C TRP A 32 21.72 -0.20 6.77
N PHE A 33 21.82 0.15 5.49
CA PHE A 33 21.19 1.35 4.95
C PHE A 33 19.66 1.34 5.10
N PHE A 34 19.02 0.21 4.77
CA PHE A 34 17.58 0.02 4.97
C PHE A 34 17.16 0.18 6.44
N TRP A 35 17.95 -0.35 7.37
CA TRP A 35 17.70 -0.21 8.80
C TRP A 35 17.72 1.26 9.27
N ILE A 36 18.69 2.04 8.81
CA ILE A 36 18.83 3.47 9.16
C ILE A 36 17.64 4.31 8.68
N ILE A 37 17.10 3.99 7.50
CA ILE A 37 15.99 4.73 6.93
C ILE A 37 14.68 4.40 7.65
N ILE A 38 14.43 3.13 7.96
CA ILE A 38 13.15 2.69 8.54
C ILE A 38 13.03 2.95 10.03
N ASN A 39 14.13 2.84 10.79
CA ASN A 39 14.10 3.01 12.24
C ASN A 39 14.67 4.38 12.64
N PRO A 40 13.84 5.44 12.71
CA PRO A 40 14.29 6.78 13.05
C PRO A 40 14.95 6.89 14.43
N THR A 41 14.55 6.03 15.35
CA THR A 41 14.84 6.15 16.79
C THR A 41 16.12 5.46 17.24
N GLN A 42 16.64 4.50 16.47
CA GLN A 42 17.77 3.65 16.85
C GLN A 42 18.92 3.77 15.85
N LYS A 43 19.38 5.00 15.60
CA LYS A 43 20.56 5.26 14.77
C LYS A 43 21.66 5.90 15.61
N GLY A 44 22.88 5.39 15.45
CA GLY A 44 24.07 6.05 15.99
C GLY A 44 24.33 7.39 15.30
N VAL A 45 25.33 8.14 15.77
CA VAL A 45 25.68 9.49 15.28
C VAL A 45 25.79 9.55 13.75
N LEU A 46 26.49 8.57 13.15
CA LEU A 46 26.66 8.49 11.71
C LEU A 46 25.34 8.23 10.97
N GLY A 47 24.45 7.39 11.53
CA GLY A 47 23.15 7.08 10.92
C GLY A 47 22.21 8.28 10.94
N ASN A 48 22.20 9.05 12.03
CA ASN A 48 21.42 10.30 12.11
C ASN A 48 21.93 11.32 11.10
N PHE A 49 23.26 11.53 11.03
CA PHE A 49 23.84 12.44 10.05
C PHE A 49 23.45 12.07 8.61
N ILE A 50 23.57 10.80 8.21
CA ILE A 50 23.21 10.36 6.86
C ILE A 50 21.71 10.56 6.61
N PHE A 51 20.86 10.13 7.55
CA PHE A 51 19.41 10.24 7.41
C PHE A 51 18.93 11.69 7.34
N ASP A 52 19.41 12.56 8.21
CA ASP A 52 18.99 13.96 8.26
C ASP A 52 19.37 14.70 6.98
N ASN A 53 20.57 14.43 6.46
CA ASN A 53 20.96 14.96 5.16
C ASN A 53 20.06 14.42 4.04
N LEU A 54 19.87 13.10 3.95
CA LEU A 54 19.01 12.52 2.91
C LEU A 54 17.58 13.06 2.99
N ASN A 55 16.99 13.09 4.19
CA ASN A 55 15.63 13.56 4.42
C ASN A 55 15.50 15.06 4.12
N ARG A 56 16.53 15.87 4.39
CA ARG A 56 16.56 17.27 3.95
C ARG A 56 16.63 17.41 2.44
N PHE A 57 17.44 16.60 1.77
CA PHE A 57 17.64 16.67 0.32
C PHE A 57 16.42 16.19 -0.48
N LEU A 58 15.91 15.01 -0.14
CA LEU A 58 14.89 14.28 -0.90
C LEU A 58 13.50 14.34 -0.27
N GLY A 59 13.39 14.65 1.01
CA GLY A 59 12.12 14.65 1.74
C GLY A 59 11.57 13.24 2.01
N LEU A 60 10.25 13.10 2.03
CA LEU A 60 9.57 11.81 2.22
C LEU A 60 9.96 10.71 1.21
N PRO A 61 10.28 10.99 -0.08
CA PRO A 61 10.77 9.97 -1.01
C PRO A 61 11.97 9.14 -0.52
N VAL A 62 12.73 9.61 0.47
CA VAL A 62 13.85 8.87 1.08
C VAL A 62 13.45 7.48 1.55
N TYR A 63 12.24 7.32 2.08
CA TYR A 63 11.75 6.02 2.56
C TYR A 63 11.60 4.99 1.42
N LEU A 64 11.51 5.43 0.17
CA LEU A 64 11.42 4.56 -1.01
C LEU A 64 12.79 4.15 -1.56
N LEU A 65 13.83 4.92 -1.24
CA LEU A 65 15.20 4.69 -1.68
C LEU A 65 15.76 3.30 -1.30
N PRO A 66 15.60 2.79 -0.06
CA PRO A 66 16.14 1.48 0.29
C PRO A 66 15.43 0.33 -0.46
N PHE A 67 14.15 0.47 -0.80
CA PHE A 67 13.44 -0.50 -1.66
C PHE A 67 13.98 -0.48 -3.10
N LEU A 68 14.25 0.70 -3.66
CA LEU A 68 14.80 0.84 -5.00
C LEU A 68 16.24 0.32 -5.11
N THR A 69 17.06 0.51 -4.08
CA THR A 69 18.43 -0.01 -4.04
C THR A 69 18.47 -1.53 -3.94
N PHE A 70 17.59 -2.13 -3.11
CA PHE A 70 17.40 -3.59 -3.09
C PHE A 70 16.92 -4.13 -4.43
N TYR A 71 15.95 -3.48 -5.07
CA TYR A 71 15.51 -3.85 -6.41
C TYR A 71 16.64 -3.74 -7.45
N GLY A 72 17.44 -2.66 -7.38
CA GLY A 72 18.61 -2.50 -8.23
C GLY A 72 19.61 -3.64 -8.03
N LEU A 73 19.87 -4.01 -6.79
CA LEU A 73 20.79 -5.08 -6.43
C LEU A 73 20.32 -6.43 -6.99
N ILE A 74 19.05 -6.81 -6.79
CA ILE A 74 18.51 -8.05 -7.34
C ILE A 74 18.52 -8.04 -8.87
N ALA A 75 18.21 -6.90 -9.49
CA ALA A 75 18.19 -6.74 -10.94
C ALA A 75 19.58 -6.83 -11.59
N ILE A 76 20.64 -6.54 -10.84
CA ILE A 76 22.04 -6.73 -11.24
C ILE A 76 22.45 -8.18 -10.98
N LEU A 77 22.05 -8.75 -9.84
CA LEU A 77 22.36 -10.12 -9.47
C LEU A 77 21.76 -11.13 -10.48
N LEU A 78 20.53 -10.89 -10.93
CA LEU A 78 19.90 -11.70 -11.98
C LEU A 78 20.56 -11.56 -13.36
N LYS A 79 21.38 -10.52 -13.58
CA LYS A 79 22.08 -10.23 -14.84
C LYS A 79 23.58 -10.58 -14.79
N LEU A 80 23.99 -11.44 -13.85
CA LEU A 80 25.37 -11.74 -13.40
C LEU A 80 26.45 -11.98 -14.48
N GLY A 81 26.13 -12.06 -15.76
CA GLY A 81 27.10 -12.20 -16.87
C GLY A 81 27.42 -10.92 -17.66
N LYS A 82 26.70 -9.80 -17.47
CA LYS A 82 26.94 -8.54 -18.21
C LYS A 82 26.86 -7.32 -17.26
N PRO A 83 27.85 -7.13 -16.39
CA PRO A 83 27.76 -6.19 -15.26
C PRO A 83 27.52 -4.74 -15.69
N ASN A 84 27.94 -4.30 -16.88
CA ASN A 84 28.11 -2.85 -17.11
C ASN A 84 26.98 -2.18 -17.91
N LYS A 85 26.26 -2.92 -18.76
CA LYS A 85 25.36 -2.31 -19.76
C LYS A 85 24.00 -1.83 -19.21
N GLY A 86 23.72 -2.05 -17.92
CA GLY A 86 22.41 -1.75 -17.34
C GLY A 86 22.43 -0.99 -16.02
N ILE A 87 23.58 -0.84 -15.37
CA ILE A 87 23.67 -0.19 -14.04
C ILE A 87 23.43 1.30 -14.20
N ILE A 88 24.09 1.96 -15.15
CA ILE A 88 23.97 3.41 -15.36
C ILE A 88 22.52 3.80 -15.70
N THR A 89 21.88 3.05 -16.59
CA THR A 89 20.47 3.28 -16.94
C THR A 89 19.56 3.07 -15.74
N LEU A 90 19.80 2.03 -14.93
CA LEU A 90 18.99 1.74 -13.75
C LEU A 90 19.19 2.80 -12.66
N SER A 91 20.43 3.21 -12.38
CA SER A 91 20.72 4.27 -11.40
C SER A 91 20.14 5.61 -11.85
N SER A 92 20.26 5.94 -13.15
CA SER A 92 19.63 7.13 -13.73
C SER A 92 18.11 7.08 -13.60
N GLY A 93 17.48 5.92 -13.80
CA GLY A 93 16.04 5.73 -13.60
C GLY A 93 15.62 5.93 -12.15
N ILE A 94 16.38 5.39 -11.19
CA ILE A 94 16.15 5.56 -9.75
C ILE A 94 16.23 7.04 -9.38
N ILE A 95 17.28 7.74 -9.82
CA ILE A 95 17.48 9.16 -9.54
C ILE A 95 16.33 9.98 -10.14
N LEU A 96 15.96 9.71 -11.41
CA LEU A 96 14.86 10.41 -12.07
C LEU A 96 13.52 10.17 -11.37
N LEU A 97 13.26 8.94 -10.91
CA LEU A 97 12.07 8.60 -10.13
C LEU A 97 12.05 9.35 -8.80
N MET A 98 13.18 9.41 -8.09
CA MET A 98 13.27 10.14 -6.83
C MET A 98 13.04 11.64 -7.02
N ILE A 99 13.68 12.25 -8.03
CA ILE A 99 13.53 13.68 -8.34
C ILE A 99 12.08 14.03 -8.69
N SER A 100 11.44 13.24 -9.57
CA SER A 100 10.06 13.48 -9.98
C SER A 100 9.07 13.30 -8.84
N LEU A 101 9.23 12.26 -8.02
CA LEU A 101 8.40 12.06 -6.83
C LEU A 101 8.58 13.21 -5.84
N SER A 102 9.83 13.60 -5.57
CA SER A 102 10.19 14.74 -4.72
C SER A 102 9.56 16.05 -5.20
N SER A 103 9.55 16.34 -6.51
CA SER A 103 8.88 17.51 -7.10
C SER A 103 7.36 17.47 -6.92
N ILE A 104 6.74 16.30 -7.11
CA ILE A 104 5.28 16.13 -6.94
C ILE A 104 4.86 16.39 -5.49
N LEU A 105 5.61 15.86 -4.52
CA LEU A 105 5.30 16.13 -3.11
C LEU A 105 5.41 17.61 -2.78
N GLU A 106 6.42 18.31 -3.30
CA GLU A 106 6.55 19.75 -3.06
C GLU A 106 5.42 20.55 -3.74
N PHE A 107 4.93 20.11 -4.89
CA PHE A 107 3.73 20.68 -5.50
C PHE A 107 2.53 20.59 -4.54
N PHE A 108 2.31 19.43 -3.90
CA PHE A 108 1.22 19.27 -2.93
C PHE A 108 1.39 20.17 -1.70
N LYS A 109 2.61 20.26 -1.17
CA LYS A 109 2.93 21.16 -0.05
C LYS A 109 2.60 22.62 -0.36
N THR A 110 3.03 23.08 -1.54
CA THR A 110 2.93 24.50 -1.92
C THR A 110 1.51 24.89 -2.30
N ASN A 111 0.74 24.00 -2.96
CA ASN A 111 -0.60 24.33 -3.46
C ASN A 111 -1.73 23.97 -2.49
N PHE A 112 -1.54 22.96 -1.63
CA PHE A 112 -2.58 22.49 -0.70
C PHE A 112 -2.24 22.76 0.78
N VAL A 113 -1.11 23.44 1.06
CA VAL A 113 -0.67 23.81 2.43
C VAL A 113 -0.65 22.59 3.37
N MET A 114 -0.19 21.46 2.83
CA MET A 114 -0.09 20.21 3.57
C MET A 114 1.36 19.99 3.97
N ASP A 115 1.72 20.42 5.18
CA ASP A 115 3.09 20.34 5.73
C ASP A 115 3.64 18.92 5.84
N PHE A 116 2.77 17.91 5.81
CA PHE A 116 3.17 16.51 5.79
C PHE A 116 3.95 16.16 4.51
N PHE A 117 3.57 16.73 3.36
CA PHE A 117 4.22 16.39 2.09
C PHE A 117 5.53 17.16 1.93
N ASN A 118 6.63 16.62 2.45
CA ASN A 118 7.94 17.26 2.26
C ASN A 118 8.65 16.67 1.02
N GLY A 119 8.87 17.51 0.00
CA GLY A 119 9.67 17.16 -1.18
C GLY A 119 11.17 17.36 -0.98
N GLY A 120 11.60 17.95 0.14
CA GLY A 120 13.00 18.27 0.38
C GLY A 120 13.53 19.39 -0.54
N THR A 121 14.81 19.69 -0.42
CA THR A 121 15.45 20.78 -1.20
C THR A 121 15.43 20.52 -2.70
N ILE A 122 15.62 19.27 -3.14
CA ILE A 122 15.62 18.92 -4.56
C ILE A 122 14.23 19.11 -5.17
N GLY A 123 13.19 18.66 -4.48
CA GLY A 123 11.81 18.82 -4.90
C GLY A 123 11.44 20.29 -5.03
N TYR A 124 11.82 21.10 -4.04
CA TYR A 124 11.66 22.55 -4.09
C TYR A 124 12.33 23.22 -5.28
N LEU A 125 13.59 22.89 -5.54
CA LEU A 125 14.32 23.47 -6.67
C LEU A 125 13.67 23.10 -8.01
N VAL A 126 13.38 21.81 -8.23
CA VAL A 126 12.80 21.34 -9.49
C VAL A 126 11.39 21.88 -9.68
N GLN A 127 10.57 21.85 -8.63
CA GLN A 127 9.21 22.37 -8.66
C GLN A 127 9.18 23.88 -8.94
N THR A 128 10.10 24.65 -8.36
CA THR A 128 10.22 26.09 -8.60
C THR A 128 10.65 26.40 -10.04
N ILE A 129 11.57 25.60 -10.59
CA ILE A 129 12.01 25.77 -11.99
C ILE A 129 10.86 25.43 -12.94
N LEU A 130 10.18 24.30 -12.73
CA LEU A 130 9.06 23.88 -13.57
C LEU A 130 7.87 24.83 -13.46
N SER A 131 7.54 25.33 -12.27
CA SER A 131 6.43 26.28 -12.09
C SER A 131 6.70 27.62 -12.78
N LYS A 132 7.95 28.08 -12.81
CA LYS A 132 8.35 29.27 -13.57
C LYS A 132 8.21 29.09 -15.09
N ILE A 133 8.48 27.88 -15.61
CA ILE A 133 8.46 27.61 -17.05
C ILE A 133 7.04 27.30 -17.54
N PHE A 134 6.32 26.43 -16.83
CA PHE A 134 5.04 25.85 -17.28
C PHE A 134 3.82 26.31 -16.47
N GLY A 135 4.02 27.12 -15.42
CA GLY A 135 2.98 27.44 -14.44
C GLY A 135 2.73 26.30 -13.44
N ASN A 136 1.90 26.54 -12.42
CA ASN A 136 1.65 25.56 -11.36
C ASN A 136 1.09 24.25 -11.91
N PHE A 137 0.02 24.29 -12.71
CA PHE A 137 -0.58 23.06 -13.25
C PHE A 137 0.35 22.32 -14.22
N GLY A 138 1.08 23.06 -15.06
CA GLY A 138 2.05 22.49 -16.00
C GLY A 138 3.24 21.81 -15.30
N SER A 139 3.68 22.35 -14.16
CA SER A 139 4.75 21.72 -13.37
C SER A 139 4.35 20.34 -12.83
N PHE A 140 3.09 20.18 -12.41
CA PHE A 140 2.57 18.90 -11.92
C PHE A 140 2.48 17.88 -13.05
N ILE A 141 1.88 18.24 -14.19
CA ILE A 141 1.74 17.30 -15.31
C ILE A 141 3.11 16.85 -15.81
N PHE A 142 4.07 17.78 -15.92
CA PHE A 142 5.42 17.48 -16.38
C PHE A 142 6.17 16.58 -15.38
N SER A 143 6.09 16.88 -14.08
CA SER A 143 6.67 16.02 -13.03
C SER A 143 6.07 14.61 -13.05
N PHE A 144 4.77 14.51 -13.33
CA PHE A 144 4.08 13.23 -13.47
C PHE A 144 4.56 12.44 -14.70
N PHE A 145 4.79 13.09 -15.84
CA PHE A 145 5.42 12.46 -16.99
C PHE A 145 6.84 11.97 -16.68
N LEU A 146 7.65 12.77 -15.98
CA LEU A 146 8.99 12.35 -15.55
C LEU A 146 8.94 11.15 -14.59
N LEU A 147 7.95 11.09 -13.71
CA LEU A 147 7.72 9.94 -12.83
C LEU A 147 7.43 8.67 -13.64
N ILE A 148 6.54 8.76 -14.63
CA ILE A 148 6.22 7.65 -15.54
C ILE A 148 7.47 7.16 -16.27
N ILE A 149 8.29 8.09 -16.77
CA ILE A 149 9.55 7.78 -17.47
C ILE A 149 10.54 7.10 -16.49
N GLY A 150 10.67 7.61 -15.27
CA GLY A 150 11.51 7.02 -14.22
C GLY A 150 11.11 5.58 -13.91
N ILE A 151 9.81 5.35 -13.69
CA ILE A 151 9.24 4.00 -13.48
C ILE A 151 9.54 3.08 -14.68
N GLN A 152 9.33 3.58 -15.90
CA GLN A 152 9.60 2.82 -17.12
C GLN A 152 11.06 2.34 -17.19
N ILE A 153 12.01 3.22 -16.85
CA ILE A 153 13.45 2.93 -16.88
C ILE A 153 13.81 1.92 -15.78
N VAL A 154 13.33 2.13 -14.54
CA VAL A 154 13.63 1.26 -13.39
C VAL A 154 13.14 -0.17 -13.66
N PHE A 155 11.87 -0.33 -14.03
CA PHE A 155 11.27 -1.64 -14.21
C PHE A 155 11.52 -2.26 -15.59
N LYS A 156 12.15 -1.52 -16.51
CA LYS A 156 12.29 -1.89 -17.94
C LYS A 156 10.95 -2.31 -18.56
N LEU A 157 9.86 -1.72 -18.09
CA LEU A 157 8.52 -2.03 -18.56
C LEU A 157 8.33 -1.38 -19.93
N SER A 158 7.90 -2.16 -20.91
CA SER A 158 7.38 -1.60 -22.16
C SER A 158 5.90 -1.28 -21.94
N TRP A 159 5.54 0.00 -21.82
CA TRP A 159 4.14 0.45 -21.65
C TRP A 159 3.21 -0.18 -22.69
N SER A 160 3.64 -0.31 -23.94
CA SER A 160 2.86 -0.98 -24.99
C SER A 160 2.47 -2.42 -24.63
N LYS A 161 3.39 -3.19 -24.04
CA LYS A 161 3.12 -4.58 -23.63
C LYS A 161 2.19 -4.64 -22.42
N LEU A 162 2.35 -3.72 -21.48
CA LEU A 162 1.52 -3.65 -20.28
C LEU A 162 0.08 -3.22 -20.63
N ILE A 163 -0.06 -2.20 -21.47
CA ILE A 163 -1.36 -1.73 -21.99
C ILE A 163 -2.04 -2.83 -22.80
N MET A 164 -1.33 -3.56 -23.68
CA MET A 164 -1.91 -4.70 -24.41
C MET A 164 -2.41 -5.80 -23.47
N LYS A 165 -1.65 -6.13 -22.42
CA LYS A 165 -2.08 -7.11 -21.41
C LYS A 165 -3.32 -6.64 -20.65
N LEU A 166 -3.34 -5.37 -20.22
CA LEU A 166 -4.49 -4.79 -19.54
C LEU A 166 -5.72 -4.78 -20.44
N ILE A 167 -5.61 -4.35 -21.69
CA ILE A 167 -6.73 -4.35 -22.65
C ILE A 167 -7.24 -5.78 -22.86
N ASN A 168 -6.35 -6.77 -22.99
CA ASN A 168 -6.78 -8.16 -23.12
C ASN A 168 -7.48 -8.67 -21.87
N GLN A 169 -7.00 -8.35 -20.67
CA GLN A 169 -7.68 -8.70 -19.42
C GLN A 169 -9.05 -7.99 -19.31
N LEU A 170 -9.12 -6.69 -19.59
CA LEU A 170 -10.39 -5.96 -19.60
C LEU A 170 -11.38 -6.53 -20.62
N LYS A 171 -10.91 -6.98 -21.79
CA LYS A 171 -11.77 -7.66 -22.78
C LYS A 171 -12.29 -8.99 -22.25
N ILE A 172 -11.46 -9.75 -21.55
CA ILE A 172 -11.86 -11.03 -20.93
C ILE A 172 -12.88 -10.76 -19.82
N ASP A 173 -12.59 -9.84 -18.91
CA ASP A 173 -13.48 -9.46 -17.80
C ASP A 173 -14.81 -8.90 -18.31
N TYR A 174 -14.77 -8.06 -19.36
CA TYR A 174 -15.97 -7.54 -20.00
C TYR A 174 -16.82 -8.66 -20.61
N LYS A 175 -16.19 -9.62 -21.30
CA LYS A 175 -16.90 -10.79 -21.85
C LYS A 175 -17.50 -11.64 -20.73
N GLN A 176 -16.76 -11.87 -19.66
CA GLN A 176 -17.22 -12.60 -18.47
C GLN A 176 -18.42 -11.90 -17.82
N TRP A 177 -18.38 -10.56 -17.72
CA TRP A 177 -19.48 -9.75 -17.19
C TRP A 177 -20.73 -9.84 -18.06
N CYS A 178 -20.60 -9.77 -19.39
CA CYS A 178 -21.73 -9.95 -20.31
C CYS A 178 -22.38 -11.33 -20.15
N ILE A 179 -21.59 -12.40 -20.11
CA ILE A 179 -22.08 -13.78 -19.92
C ILE A 179 -22.81 -13.90 -18.59
N SER A 180 -22.22 -13.39 -17.51
CA SER A 180 -22.83 -13.42 -16.17
C SER A 180 -24.15 -12.65 -16.12
N ARG A 181 -24.24 -11.53 -16.83
CA ARG A 181 -25.48 -10.73 -16.92
C ARG A 181 -26.58 -11.45 -17.69
N ASP A 182 -26.22 -12.16 -18.75
CA ASP A 182 -27.18 -12.93 -19.55
C ASP A 182 -27.65 -14.18 -18.80
N GLU A 183 -26.76 -14.86 -18.08
CA GLU A 183 -27.13 -15.93 -17.14
C GLU A 183 -28.07 -15.42 -16.04
N PHE A 184 -27.78 -14.26 -15.44
CA PHE A 184 -28.64 -13.66 -14.42
C PHE A 184 -30.05 -13.34 -14.96
N LYS A 185 -30.13 -12.76 -16.16
CA LYS A 185 -31.42 -12.51 -16.84
C LYS A 185 -32.19 -13.80 -17.11
N SER A 186 -31.50 -14.87 -17.53
CA SER A 186 -32.13 -16.16 -17.78
C SER A 186 -32.71 -16.77 -16.49
N ARG A 187 -31.96 -16.72 -15.38
CA ARG A 187 -32.41 -17.20 -14.07
C ARG A 187 -33.62 -16.40 -13.57
N LEU A 188 -33.63 -15.07 -13.75
CA LEU A 188 -34.78 -14.24 -13.41
C LEU A 188 -36.03 -14.61 -14.22
N LYS A 189 -35.90 -14.90 -15.51
CA LYS A 189 -37.03 -15.36 -16.34
C LYS A 189 -37.57 -16.71 -15.85
N THR A 190 -36.69 -17.67 -15.53
CA THR A 190 -37.10 -18.98 -15.00
C THR A 190 -37.77 -18.85 -13.62
N ILE A 191 -37.33 -17.92 -12.77
CA ILE A 191 -37.97 -17.66 -11.47
C ILE A 191 -39.37 -17.06 -11.69
N LYS A 192 -39.51 -16.05 -12.54
CA LYS A 192 -40.82 -15.46 -12.88
C LYS A 192 -41.80 -16.49 -13.43
N GLU A 193 -41.36 -17.36 -14.35
CA GLU A 193 -42.22 -18.40 -14.92
C GLU A 193 -42.66 -19.44 -13.88
N LYS A 194 -41.79 -19.74 -12.90
CA LYS A 194 -42.13 -20.62 -11.77
C LYS A 194 -43.10 -19.96 -10.79
N GLU A 195 -43.00 -18.65 -10.57
CA GLU A 195 -43.94 -17.89 -9.75
C GLU A 195 -45.32 -17.80 -10.43
N GLU A 196 -45.38 -17.46 -11.72
CA GLU A 196 -46.64 -17.41 -12.49
C GLU A 196 -47.33 -18.78 -12.61
N LYS A 197 -46.57 -19.87 -12.75
CA LYS A 197 -47.13 -21.25 -12.74
C LYS A 197 -47.63 -21.67 -11.36
N LYS A 198 -46.98 -21.21 -10.29
CA LYS A 198 -47.44 -21.47 -8.91
C LYS A 198 -48.72 -20.70 -8.61
N GLU A 199 -48.81 -19.43 -9.01
CA GLU A 199 -49.99 -18.59 -8.80
C GLU A 199 -51.25 -19.18 -9.46
N LYS A 200 -51.12 -19.75 -10.68
CA LYS A 200 -52.21 -20.45 -11.37
C LYS A 200 -52.65 -21.77 -10.73
N LEU A 201 -51.84 -22.37 -9.85
CA LEU A 201 -52.16 -23.62 -9.16
C LEU A 201 -52.93 -23.42 -7.85
N TYR A 202 -52.99 -22.20 -7.32
CA TYR A 202 -53.70 -21.89 -6.06
C TYR A 202 -55.18 -21.48 -6.27
N ASP A 203 -55.68 -21.39 -7.51
CA ASP A 203 -57.08 -21.06 -7.84
C ASP A 203 -58.03 -22.29 -7.82
N LEU A 204 -57.68 -23.34 -7.07
CA LEU A 204 -58.58 -24.48 -6.83
C LEU A 204 -59.42 -24.22 -5.57
N LYS A 205 -60.73 -24.09 -5.81
CA LYS A 205 -61.83 -23.80 -4.87
C LYS A 205 -61.65 -24.37 -3.45
N PRO A 206 -61.99 -23.60 -2.39
CA PRO A 206 -61.92 -24.08 -1.01
C PRO A 206 -62.90 -25.24 -0.78
N ILE A 207 -62.38 -26.35 -0.28
CA ILE A 207 -63.14 -27.50 0.23
C ILE A 207 -63.57 -27.16 1.66
N PRO A 208 -64.86 -27.24 2.02
CA PRO A 208 -65.31 -26.98 3.39
C PRO A 208 -64.89 -28.14 4.30
N ILE A 209 -64.06 -27.83 5.30
CA ILE A 209 -63.69 -28.74 6.38
C ILE A 209 -64.68 -28.50 7.52
N SER A 210 -65.54 -29.47 7.80
CA SER A 210 -66.39 -29.52 8.99
C SER A 210 -65.54 -29.83 10.22
N ILE A 211 -65.50 -28.89 11.17
CA ILE A 211 -64.83 -29.04 12.47
C ILE A 211 -65.89 -29.44 13.49
N ASP A 212 -65.93 -30.71 13.85
CA ASP A 212 -66.56 -31.19 15.08
C ASP A 212 -65.46 -31.64 16.04
N THR A 213 -65.33 -30.99 17.19
CA THR A 213 -65.51 -31.55 18.54
C THR A 213 -64.80 -30.66 19.57
N ALA A 214 -65.54 -30.39 20.64
CA ALA A 214 -65.30 -29.47 21.73
C ALA A 214 -64.25 -29.95 22.78
N VAL A 215 -63.45 -28.99 23.29
CA VAL A 215 -63.19 -28.62 24.72
C VAL A 215 -62.54 -29.69 25.65
N PRO A 216 -61.72 -29.39 26.71
CA PRO A 216 -61.45 -28.10 27.37
C PRO A 216 -59.99 -27.72 27.66
N ILE A 217 -59.88 -26.43 27.97
CA ILE A 217 -58.82 -25.67 28.63
C ILE A 217 -58.57 -26.17 30.07
N LYS A 218 -57.29 -26.30 30.47
CA LYS A 218 -56.87 -26.21 31.88
C LYS A 218 -55.77 -25.16 32.03
N THR A 219 -56.07 -24.20 32.90
CA THR A 219 -55.25 -23.08 33.34
C THR A 219 -54.30 -23.55 34.45
N GLU A 220 -53.00 -23.28 34.36
CA GLU A 220 -52.16 -23.11 35.55
C GLU A 220 -50.97 -22.18 35.25
N LYS A 221 -51.08 -20.96 35.80
CA LYS A 221 -49.99 -19.99 35.95
C LYS A 221 -49.40 -20.23 37.34
N LYS A 222 -48.05 -20.26 37.46
CA LYS A 222 -47.22 -19.51 38.45
C LYS A 222 -46.02 -20.33 38.94
N THR A 223 -44.82 -19.81 38.62
CA THR A 223 -43.40 -20.16 38.93
C THR A 223 -42.69 -20.44 37.59
N GLU A 224 -41.75 -19.64 37.10
CA GLU A 224 -40.48 -19.29 37.72
C GLU A 224 -39.98 -17.94 37.16
N LYS A 225 -40.05 -16.92 38.02
CA LYS A 225 -39.39 -15.61 37.86
C LYS A 225 -37.90 -15.67 38.23
N ALA A 226 -37.30 -16.86 38.32
CA ALA A 226 -35.95 -17.07 38.82
C ALA A 226 -34.83 -16.84 37.79
N LYS A 227 -35.15 -16.53 36.51
CA LYS A 227 -34.13 -16.38 35.46
C LYS A 227 -33.86 -14.95 35.00
N LYS A 228 -34.30 -13.95 35.77
CA LYS A 228 -34.13 -12.52 35.41
C LYS A 228 -33.44 -11.66 36.47
N GLU A 229 -33.02 -12.25 37.60
CA GLU A 229 -32.27 -11.54 38.65
C GLU A 229 -30.76 -11.80 38.61
N GLU A 230 -30.28 -12.92 38.09
CA GLU A 230 -28.83 -13.20 38.02
C GLU A 230 -28.08 -12.39 36.93
N ALA A 231 -28.77 -11.90 35.89
CA ALA A 231 -28.12 -11.11 34.83
C ALA A 231 -27.93 -9.61 35.17
N LYS A 232 -28.30 -9.17 36.39
CA LYS A 232 -28.16 -7.78 36.84
C LYS A 232 -27.06 -7.57 37.89
N GLU A 233 -26.49 -8.63 38.46
CA GLU A 233 -25.37 -8.51 39.43
C GLU A 233 -23.99 -8.52 38.77
N GLU A 234 -23.80 -9.21 37.65
CA GLU A 234 -22.48 -9.25 36.96
C GLU A 234 -22.07 -7.92 36.30
N LYS A 235 -22.98 -6.95 36.13
CA LYS A 235 -22.66 -5.65 35.51
C LYS A 235 -22.31 -4.54 36.51
N LYS A 236 -22.18 -4.87 37.80
CA LYS A 236 -21.94 -3.90 38.89
C LYS A 236 -20.52 -3.95 39.48
N GLU A 237 -19.69 -4.94 39.16
CA GLU A 237 -18.35 -5.09 39.75
C GLU A 237 -17.20 -4.41 38.98
N GLU A 238 -17.32 -4.10 37.69
CA GLU A 238 -16.17 -3.59 36.92
C GLU A 238 -16.00 -2.05 36.90
N LYS A 239 -16.85 -1.29 37.62
CA LYS A 239 -16.80 0.20 37.63
C LYS A 239 -16.07 0.84 38.82
N LYS A 240 -15.48 0.07 39.74
CA LYS A 240 -14.88 0.61 40.97
C LYS A 240 -13.41 1.10 40.96
N PRO A 241 -12.53 0.93 39.95
CA PRO A 241 -11.16 1.45 40.09
C PRO A 241 -10.93 2.91 39.65
N ILE A 242 -11.85 3.54 38.91
CA ILE A 242 -11.54 4.78 38.17
C ILE A 242 -11.84 6.05 38.98
N GLU A 243 -12.84 6.02 39.87
CA GLU A 243 -13.27 7.22 40.59
C GLU A 243 -12.37 7.59 41.79
N GLU A 244 -11.60 6.63 42.30
CA GLU A 244 -10.67 6.83 43.42
C GLU A 244 -9.32 7.41 42.99
N GLN A 245 -8.90 7.21 41.73
CA GLN A 245 -7.65 7.78 41.20
C GLN A 245 -7.79 9.27 40.80
N ILE A 246 -9.01 9.72 40.47
CA ILE A 246 -9.26 11.12 40.08
C ILE A 246 -9.28 12.03 41.33
N LYS A 247 -9.67 11.51 42.50
CA LYS A 247 -9.73 12.31 43.74
C LYS A 247 -8.34 12.61 44.30
N ASN A 248 -7.41 11.65 44.28
CA ASN A 248 -6.06 11.83 44.81
C ASN A 248 -5.18 12.76 43.96
N LYS A 249 -5.43 12.90 42.66
CA LYS A 249 -4.68 13.84 41.81
C LYS A 249 -5.12 15.30 41.98
N SER A 250 -6.29 15.55 42.57
CA SER A 250 -6.82 16.90 42.78
C SER A 250 -6.42 17.55 44.12
N LEU A 251 -5.89 16.76 45.06
CA LEU A 251 -5.40 17.25 46.35
C LEU A 251 -3.90 17.62 46.34
N ASP A 252 -3.08 16.98 45.51
CA ASP A 252 -1.65 17.30 45.38
C ASP A 252 -1.35 18.61 44.61
N GLU A 253 -2.32 19.14 43.86
CA GLU A 253 -2.13 20.39 43.09
C GLU A 253 -2.48 21.66 43.89
N LYS A 254 -3.12 21.55 45.05
CA LYS A 254 -3.51 22.71 45.88
C LYS A 254 -2.49 23.12 46.94
N ASP A 255 -1.51 22.28 47.27
CA ASP A 255 -0.48 22.60 48.28
C ASP A 255 0.86 23.12 47.69
N LYS A 256 0.92 23.40 46.37
CA LYS A 256 2.10 23.99 45.71
C LYS A 256 1.98 25.45 45.31
N GLN A 257 0.95 26.17 45.75
CA GLN A 257 0.77 27.61 45.49
C GLN A 257 0.53 28.45 46.76
N LYS A 258 1.16 28.11 47.89
CA LYS A 258 1.28 29.01 49.03
C LYS A 258 2.74 29.21 49.41
#